data_AF-A0A0X8D365-F1
#
_entry.id   AF-A0A0X8D365-F1
#
_cell.length_a   1.000
_cell.length_b   1.000
_cell.length_c   1.000
_cell.angle_alpha   90.00
_cell.angle_beta   90.00
_cell.angle_gamma   90.00
#
_symmetry.space_group_name_H-M   'P 1'
#
loop_
_entity.id
_entity.type
_entity.pdbx_description
1 polymer ?
#
loop_
_entity_poly.entity_id
_entity_poly.type
_entity_poly.pdbx_seq_one_letter_code
_entity_poly.pdbx_strand_id
1 'polypeptide(L)'
;MNRLVPEVNEVKQVQVKPASRIRWWLAFLFFVIGLIAYMDRSNISIIAKPMMEDLNMDKVQFGFLASIFSLGYALAQVPAGILAERFGARRIVFLALVWWSVFTGLTAIVKSHGLLALVRFLFGVGEGPMYPGNAVFNTYWFQKEEKGRAASALLAGSYFGPVIAPILTVAIFQAWGWQAVFYIFGLIGIFVAFIWYLIGRDKPEEHPMVSKEELELIVKNRTVKEEKKEIAPWGQFLKNGRFWALGLQYCVVLYIVTFFLVWLPTYLMEARSFSLQNMGFAASLPWLCIFITVMTGGTISDWLVKKGKSKMVARGSLAIGGLVIFAVTMYLAAYVTIPWMNVLWLTLALGSLGFPVVTSWAAAVDLGNEYSGSVSGWMNLWGNIGAFLSPILCGWLAETIGWEGTLLISIVPILFAIGLWFVVRPDRSFT
;
A
#
# COMPACT_ATOMS: atom_id res chain seq x y z
N MET A 1 -16.10 73.64 29.74
CA MET A 1 -15.90 72.19 29.90
C MET A 1 -17.14 71.49 29.34
N ASN A 2 -17.01 70.80 28.21
CA ASN A 2 -17.76 69.61 27.80
C ASN A 2 -17.50 69.39 26.30
N ARG A 3 -16.48 68.57 26.03
CA ARG A 3 -16.17 68.06 24.70
C ARG A 3 -17.20 66.98 24.36
N LEU A 4 -17.81 67.13 23.19
CA LEU A 4 -18.56 66.08 22.50
C LEU A 4 -17.61 64.90 22.24
N VAL A 5 -17.94 63.73 22.79
CA VAL A 5 -17.28 62.47 22.48
C VAL A 5 -18.03 61.85 21.28
N PRO A 6 -17.36 61.50 20.16
CA PRO A 6 -18.02 60.81 19.06
C PRO A 6 -18.34 59.36 19.46
N GLU A 7 -19.51 58.89 19.06
CA GLU A 7 -19.91 57.48 19.16
C GLU A 7 -18.87 56.57 18.51
N VAL A 8 -18.39 55.60 19.30
CA VAL A 8 -17.53 54.53 18.84
C VAL A 8 -18.37 53.63 17.94
N ASN A 9 -18.05 53.61 16.64
CA ASN A 9 -18.58 52.64 15.68
C ASN A 9 -18.43 51.22 16.26
N GLU A 10 -19.56 50.54 16.48
CA GLU A 10 -19.60 49.11 16.78
C GLU A 10 -18.88 48.35 15.66
N VAL A 11 -17.67 47.86 15.96
CA VAL A 11 -17.00 46.85 15.15
C VAL A 11 -17.88 45.60 15.25
N LYS A 12 -18.73 45.37 14.25
CA LYS A 12 -19.42 44.09 14.05
C LYS A 12 -18.35 43.00 14.13
N GLN A 13 -18.34 42.26 15.23
CA GLN A 13 -17.53 41.06 15.37
C GLN A 13 -17.95 40.13 14.22
N VAL A 14 -17.08 40.00 13.22
CA VAL A 14 -17.24 39.01 12.17
C VAL A 14 -17.21 37.66 12.89
N GLN A 15 -18.37 37.02 13.04
CA GLN A 15 -18.44 35.63 13.49
C GLN A 15 -17.62 34.81 12.51
N VAL A 16 -16.39 34.46 12.91
CA VAL A 16 -15.55 33.54 12.16
C VAL A 16 -16.26 32.20 12.21
N LYS A 17 -16.95 31.82 11.13
CA LYS A 17 -17.53 30.49 11.02
C LYS A 17 -16.38 29.49 11.11
N PRO A 18 -16.54 28.39 11.87
CA PRO A 18 -15.47 27.40 11.96
C PRO A 18 -15.17 26.87 10.56
N ALA A 19 -13.89 26.83 10.21
CA ALA A 19 -13.45 26.29 8.93
C ALA A 19 -14.06 24.89 8.71
N SER A 20 -14.58 24.64 7.50
CA SER A 20 -15.00 23.29 7.13
C SER A 20 -13.82 22.31 7.20
N ARG A 21 -14.12 21.00 7.20
CA ARG A 21 -13.11 19.93 7.25
C ARG A 21 -13.21 19.00 6.05
N ILE A 22 -13.58 19.54 4.89
CA ILE A 22 -13.87 18.76 3.68
C ILE A 22 -12.63 18.01 3.22
N ARG A 23 -11.44 18.61 3.30
CA ARG A 23 -10.19 17.94 2.90
C ARG A 23 -9.97 16.62 3.65
N TRP A 24 -10.30 16.57 4.94
CA TRP A 24 -10.15 15.36 5.76
C TRP A 24 -11.21 14.29 5.44
N TRP A 25 -12.42 14.70 5.05
CA TRP A 25 -13.41 13.76 4.49
C TRP A 25 -12.94 13.17 3.16
N LEU A 26 -12.29 13.96 2.31
CA LEU A 26 -11.70 13.47 1.06
C LEU A 26 -10.51 12.54 1.32
N ALA A 27 -9.68 12.81 2.34
CA ALA A 27 -8.65 11.86 2.78
C ALA A 27 -9.26 10.55 3.31
N PHE A 28 -10.37 10.62 4.07
CA PHE A 28 -11.10 9.41 4.47
C PHE A 28 -11.66 8.64 3.26
N LEU A 29 -12.12 9.33 2.22
CA LEU A 29 -12.53 8.67 0.99
C LEU A 29 -11.35 7.96 0.29
N PHE A 30 -10.14 8.53 0.33
CA PHE A 30 -8.93 7.82 -0.09
C PHE A 30 -8.59 6.62 0.79
N PHE A 31 -8.85 6.67 2.09
CA PHE A 31 -8.77 5.48 2.95
C PHE A 31 -9.72 4.38 2.45
N VAL A 32 -10.98 4.72 2.14
CA VAL A 32 -11.95 3.75 1.59
C VAL A 32 -11.50 3.20 0.23
N ILE A 33 -10.93 4.04 -0.64
CA ILE A 33 -10.38 3.61 -1.94
C ILE A 33 -9.23 2.61 -1.73
N GLY A 34 -8.27 2.90 -0.85
CA GLY A 34 -7.16 1.99 -0.56
C GLY A 34 -7.61 0.68 0.07
N LEU A 35 -8.62 0.77 0.95
CA LEU A 35 -9.26 -0.39 1.58
C LEU A 35 -9.85 -1.32 0.51
N ILE A 36 -10.67 -0.80 -0.40
CA ILE A 36 -11.28 -1.61 -1.47
C ILE A 36 -10.23 -2.20 -2.39
N ALA A 37 -9.27 -1.41 -2.85
CA ALA A 37 -8.21 -1.88 -3.75
C ALA A 37 -7.45 -3.08 -3.15
N TYR A 38 -7.05 -3.00 -1.88
CA TYR A 38 -6.34 -4.12 -1.27
C TYR A 38 -7.24 -5.29 -0.87
N MET A 39 -8.53 -5.07 -0.67
CA MET A 39 -9.49 -6.18 -0.59
C MET A 39 -9.62 -6.90 -1.94
N ASP A 40 -9.66 -6.17 -3.05
CA ASP A 40 -9.70 -6.73 -4.41
C ASP A 40 -8.42 -7.49 -4.76
N ARG A 41 -7.27 -7.05 -4.25
CA ARG A 41 -6.02 -7.82 -4.36
C ARG A 41 -6.05 -9.12 -3.57
N SER A 42 -6.62 -9.07 -2.36
CA SER A 42 -6.60 -10.20 -1.42
C SER A 42 -7.67 -11.24 -1.71
N ASN A 43 -8.81 -10.87 -2.29
CA ASN A 43 -9.99 -11.73 -2.39
C ASN A 43 -9.69 -13.04 -3.17
N ILE A 44 -8.94 -12.96 -4.27
CA ILE A 44 -8.57 -14.10 -5.11
C ILE A 44 -7.75 -15.13 -4.32
N SER A 45 -6.88 -14.67 -3.43
CA SER A 45 -6.05 -15.52 -2.57
C SER A 45 -6.87 -16.31 -1.57
N ILE A 46 -7.93 -15.70 -1.04
CA ILE A 46 -8.81 -16.30 -0.03
C ILE A 46 -9.65 -17.43 -0.64
N ILE A 47 -10.05 -17.29 -1.91
CA ILE A 47 -10.77 -18.31 -2.67
C ILE A 47 -9.87 -19.11 -3.63
N ALA A 48 -8.55 -19.03 -3.46
CA ALA A 48 -7.59 -19.63 -4.39
C ALA A 48 -7.83 -21.13 -4.57
N LYS A 49 -7.97 -21.88 -3.46
CA LYS A 49 -8.19 -23.32 -3.50
C LYS A 49 -9.45 -23.72 -4.30
N PRO A 50 -10.67 -23.26 -3.95
CA PRO A 50 -11.86 -23.63 -4.73
C PRO A 50 -11.82 -23.13 -6.18
N MET A 51 -11.18 -21.99 -6.45
CA MET A 51 -11.02 -21.49 -7.82
C MET A 51 -10.06 -22.35 -8.65
N MET A 52 -8.94 -22.78 -8.06
CA MET A 52 -7.98 -23.68 -8.71
C MET A 52 -8.63 -25.04 -9.03
N GLU A 53 -9.42 -25.58 -8.10
CA GLU A 53 -10.19 -26.82 -8.31
C GLU A 53 -11.22 -26.68 -9.44
N ASP A 54 -12.00 -25.59 -9.48
CA ASP A 54 -13.03 -25.35 -10.51
C ASP A 54 -12.44 -25.10 -11.91
N LEU A 55 -11.26 -24.47 -11.98
CA LEU A 55 -10.59 -24.12 -13.24
C LEU A 55 -9.53 -25.13 -13.68
N ASN A 56 -9.27 -26.19 -12.91
CA ASN A 56 -8.18 -27.16 -13.12
C ASN A 56 -6.80 -26.47 -13.26
N MET A 57 -6.48 -25.62 -12.28
CA MET A 57 -5.27 -24.81 -12.24
C MET A 57 -4.30 -25.32 -11.17
N ASP A 58 -3.01 -25.37 -11.50
CA ASP A 58 -1.95 -25.66 -10.52
C ASP A 58 -1.50 -24.38 -9.76
N LYS A 59 -0.62 -24.52 -8.76
CA LYS A 59 -0.19 -23.37 -7.95
C LYS A 59 0.73 -22.44 -8.73
N VAL A 60 1.48 -22.96 -9.70
CA VAL A 60 2.38 -22.15 -10.54
C VAL A 60 1.57 -21.25 -11.46
N GLN A 61 0.52 -21.78 -12.09
CA GLN A 61 -0.44 -21.06 -12.91
C GLN A 61 -1.20 -20.02 -12.09
N PHE A 62 -1.68 -20.38 -10.89
CA PHE A 62 -2.32 -19.41 -9.99
C PHE A 62 -1.34 -18.32 -9.55
N GLY A 63 -0.12 -18.69 -9.20
CA GLY A 63 0.97 -17.76 -8.90
C GLY A 63 1.21 -16.80 -10.06
N PHE A 64 1.21 -17.29 -11.31
CA PHE A 64 1.36 -16.44 -12.49
C PHE A 64 0.24 -15.39 -12.62
N LEU A 65 -1.01 -15.72 -12.28
CA LEU A 65 -2.12 -14.75 -12.27
C LEU A 65 -1.95 -13.65 -11.22
N ALA A 66 -1.39 -13.98 -10.06
CA ALA A 66 -1.08 -12.99 -9.03
C ALA A 66 0.14 -12.14 -9.41
N SER A 67 1.15 -12.73 -10.06
CA SER A 67 2.33 -12.02 -10.55
C SER A 67 2.01 -11.05 -11.69
N ILE A 68 1.23 -11.46 -12.69
CA ILE A 68 0.96 -10.62 -13.87
C ILE A 68 0.18 -9.34 -13.50
N PHE A 69 -0.59 -9.38 -12.42
CA PHE A 69 -1.19 -8.19 -11.81
C PHE A 69 -0.12 -7.18 -11.37
N SER A 70 0.92 -7.61 -10.65
CA SER A 70 2.01 -6.74 -10.20
C SER A 70 2.76 -6.11 -11.37
N LEU A 71 2.91 -6.83 -12.49
CA LEU A 71 3.51 -6.28 -13.71
C LEU A 71 2.65 -5.16 -14.31
N GLY A 72 1.34 -5.40 -14.47
CA GLY A 72 0.40 -4.39 -14.98
C GLY A 72 0.38 -3.14 -14.10
N TYR A 73 0.34 -3.33 -12.78
CA TYR A 73 0.42 -2.26 -11.79
C TYR A 73 1.71 -1.44 -11.93
N ALA A 74 2.86 -2.12 -11.98
CA ALA A 74 4.16 -1.45 -12.08
C ALA A 74 4.29 -0.59 -13.35
N LEU A 75 3.88 -1.12 -14.50
CA LEU A 75 3.93 -0.42 -15.78
C LEU A 75 2.99 0.79 -15.84
N ALA A 76 1.85 0.73 -15.13
CA ALA A 76 0.86 1.80 -15.15
C ALA A 76 1.20 3.00 -14.25
N GLN A 77 2.00 2.83 -13.20
CA GLN A 77 2.26 3.89 -12.21
C GLN A 77 2.82 5.18 -12.82
N VAL A 78 3.83 5.08 -13.69
CA VAL A 78 4.50 6.27 -14.27
C VAL A 78 3.57 7.00 -15.26
N PRO A 79 2.99 6.34 -16.28
CA PRO A 79 2.01 6.98 -17.15
C PRO A 79 0.83 7.57 -16.37
N ALA A 80 0.34 6.88 -15.35
CA ALA A 80 -0.78 7.35 -14.55
C ALA A 80 -0.47 8.62 -13.77
N GLY A 81 0.75 8.79 -13.25
CA GLY A 81 1.17 10.04 -12.62
C GLY A 81 1.11 11.21 -13.60
N ILE A 82 1.64 11.03 -14.81
CA ILE A 82 1.61 12.06 -15.88
C ILE A 82 0.16 12.40 -16.25
N LEU A 83 -0.70 11.38 -16.39
CA LEU A 83 -2.11 11.57 -16.70
C LEU A 83 -2.85 12.29 -15.56
N ALA A 84 -2.55 11.97 -14.29
CA ALA A 84 -3.15 12.63 -13.13
C ALA A 84 -2.75 14.10 -13.02
N GLU A 85 -1.48 14.43 -13.30
CA GLU A 85 -1.00 15.81 -13.36
C GLU A 85 -1.67 16.59 -14.50
N ARG A 86 -1.89 15.95 -15.67
CA ARG A 86 -2.46 16.61 -16.86
C ARG A 86 -3.99 16.75 -16.83
N PHE A 87 -4.69 15.72 -16.37
CA PHE A 87 -6.16 15.62 -16.47
C PHE A 87 -6.88 15.75 -15.12
N GLY A 88 -6.12 15.88 -14.02
CA GLY A 88 -6.66 15.99 -12.67
C GLY A 88 -6.87 14.62 -11.99
N ALA A 89 -6.68 14.61 -10.67
CA ALA A 89 -6.86 13.42 -9.85
C ALA A 89 -8.32 12.93 -9.83
N ARG A 90 -9.31 13.83 -9.88
CA ARG A 90 -10.74 13.48 -9.87
C ARG A 90 -11.08 12.51 -11.00
N ARG A 91 -10.74 12.89 -12.23
CA ARG A 91 -11.07 12.09 -13.42
C ARG A 91 -10.25 10.81 -13.47
N ILE A 92 -8.94 10.89 -13.22
CA ILE A 92 -8.05 9.74 -13.33
C ILE A 92 -8.36 8.68 -12.26
N VAL A 93 -8.58 9.08 -11.00
CA VAL A 93 -8.95 8.15 -9.93
C VAL A 93 -10.33 7.55 -10.18
N PHE A 94 -11.30 8.31 -10.70
CA PHE A 94 -12.61 7.77 -11.08
C PHE A 94 -12.50 6.71 -12.18
N LEU A 95 -11.79 7.02 -13.27
CA LEU A 95 -11.60 6.09 -14.38
C LEU A 95 -10.86 4.84 -13.94
N ALA A 96 -9.86 4.98 -13.07
CA ALA A 96 -9.15 3.87 -12.44
C ALA A 96 -10.11 2.98 -11.65
N LEU A 97 -10.90 3.56 -10.72
CA LEU A 97 -11.89 2.85 -9.91
C LEU A 97 -12.86 2.05 -10.78
N VAL A 98 -13.42 2.68 -11.81
CA VAL A 98 -14.33 2.02 -12.75
C VAL A 98 -13.62 0.89 -13.50
N TRP A 99 -12.44 1.16 -14.03
CA TRP A 99 -11.65 0.21 -14.81
C TRP A 99 -11.35 -1.05 -14.00
N TRP A 100 -10.70 -0.92 -12.85
CA TRP A 100 -10.30 -2.09 -12.07
C TRP A 100 -11.52 -2.85 -11.57
N SER A 101 -12.60 -2.16 -11.19
CA SER A 101 -13.83 -2.81 -10.72
C SER A 101 -14.50 -3.67 -11.81
N VAL A 102 -14.46 -3.22 -13.06
CA VAL A 102 -14.92 -4.02 -14.21
C VAL A 102 -14.06 -5.27 -14.37
N PHE A 103 -12.73 -5.15 -14.31
CA PHE A 103 -11.84 -6.32 -14.40
C PHE A 103 -11.94 -7.25 -13.19
N THR A 104 -12.24 -6.74 -12.00
CA THR A 104 -12.62 -7.54 -10.84
C THR A 104 -13.85 -8.39 -11.20
N GLY A 105 -14.93 -7.79 -11.69
CA GLY A 105 -16.12 -8.53 -12.13
C GLY A 105 -15.85 -9.55 -13.26
N LEU A 106 -15.02 -9.19 -14.25
CA LEU A 106 -14.63 -10.10 -15.34
C LEU A 106 -13.86 -11.34 -14.85
N THR A 107 -13.17 -11.25 -13.71
CA THR A 107 -12.45 -12.38 -13.10
C THR A 107 -13.40 -13.53 -12.76
N ALA A 108 -14.67 -13.26 -12.43
CA ALA A 108 -15.69 -14.29 -12.17
C ALA A 108 -16.22 -15.01 -13.43
N ILE A 109 -16.07 -14.41 -14.61
CA ILE A 109 -16.67 -14.92 -15.86
C ILE A 109 -15.66 -15.71 -16.68
N VAL A 110 -14.40 -15.27 -16.67
CA VAL A 110 -13.36 -15.82 -17.55
C VAL A 110 -12.84 -17.16 -17.02
N LYS A 111 -13.08 -18.22 -17.79
CA LYS A 111 -12.61 -19.60 -17.48
C LYS A 111 -11.32 -19.99 -18.18
N SER A 112 -10.92 -19.26 -19.23
CA SER A 112 -9.66 -19.53 -19.94
C SER A 112 -8.48 -18.95 -19.18
N HIS A 113 -7.49 -19.78 -18.84
CA HIS A 113 -6.27 -19.39 -18.12
C HIS A 113 -5.56 -18.17 -18.75
N GLY A 114 -5.39 -18.17 -20.07
CA GLY A 114 -4.71 -17.07 -20.77
C GLY A 114 -5.50 -15.76 -20.76
N LEU A 115 -6.83 -15.84 -20.96
CA LEU A 115 -7.68 -14.66 -20.86
C LEU A 115 -7.77 -14.14 -19.42
N LEU A 116 -7.73 -15.05 -18.44
CA LEU A 116 -7.73 -14.67 -17.03
C LEU A 116 -6.43 -13.95 -16.66
N ALA A 117 -5.29 -14.38 -17.19
CA ALA A 117 -4.03 -13.65 -17.05
C ALA A 117 -4.11 -12.24 -17.64
N LEU A 118 -4.73 -12.07 -18.81
CA LEU A 118 -4.96 -10.76 -19.40
C LEU A 118 -5.89 -9.89 -18.53
N VAL A 119 -6.98 -10.45 -18.01
CA VAL A 119 -7.89 -9.75 -17.07
C VAL A 119 -7.13 -9.29 -15.84
N ARG A 120 -6.27 -10.15 -15.25
CA ARG A 120 -5.47 -9.82 -14.07
C ARG A 120 -4.40 -8.77 -14.37
N PHE A 121 -3.79 -8.81 -15.55
CA PHE A 121 -2.88 -7.76 -16.00
C PHE A 121 -3.60 -6.40 -16.11
N LEU A 122 -4.76 -6.36 -16.78
CA LEU A 122 -5.54 -5.14 -16.96
C LEU A 122 -6.15 -4.62 -15.65
N PHE A 123 -6.48 -5.52 -14.72
CA PHE A 123 -6.82 -5.18 -13.34
C PHE A 123 -5.66 -4.43 -12.66
N GLY A 124 -4.42 -4.94 -12.79
CA GLY A 124 -3.22 -4.26 -12.29
C GLY A 124 -3.00 -2.89 -12.92
N VAL A 125 -3.15 -2.78 -14.24
CA VAL A 125 -3.08 -1.50 -14.97
C VAL A 125 -4.10 -0.49 -14.41
N GLY A 126 -5.30 -0.96 -14.09
CA GLY A 126 -6.38 -0.17 -13.51
C GLY A 126 -6.07 0.42 -12.15
N GLU A 127 -5.40 -0.32 -11.27
CA GLU A 127 -5.06 0.15 -9.93
C GLU A 127 -3.81 1.04 -9.87
N GLY A 128 -2.94 0.97 -10.89
CA GLY A 128 -1.71 1.77 -10.97
C GLY A 128 -1.87 3.28 -10.69
N PRO A 129 -2.93 3.95 -11.18
CA PRO A 129 -3.20 5.35 -10.90
C PRO A 129 -3.58 5.73 -9.47
N MET A 130 -3.88 4.76 -8.58
CA MET A 130 -4.41 5.05 -7.24
C MET A 130 -3.46 5.91 -6.40
N TYR A 131 -2.20 5.51 -6.25
CA TYR A 131 -1.22 6.25 -5.46
C TYR A 131 -0.76 7.55 -6.15
N PRO A 132 -0.41 7.57 -7.45
CA PRO A 132 -0.10 8.81 -8.16
C PRO A 132 -1.24 9.83 -8.11
N GLY A 133 -2.48 9.37 -8.30
CA GLY A 133 -3.68 10.21 -8.21
C GLY A 133 -3.88 10.82 -6.82
N ASN A 134 -3.66 10.04 -5.76
CA ASN A 134 -3.68 10.57 -4.39
C ASN A 134 -2.55 11.59 -4.13
N ALA A 135 -1.33 11.32 -4.61
CA ALA A 135 -0.22 12.26 -4.50
C ALA A 135 -0.55 13.59 -5.18
N VAL A 136 -1.03 13.56 -6.42
CA VAL A 136 -1.49 14.75 -7.15
C VAL A 136 -2.58 15.47 -6.37
N PHE A 137 -3.64 14.77 -5.95
CA PHE A 137 -4.73 15.37 -5.16
C PHE A 137 -4.22 16.06 -3.89
N ASN A 138 -3.34 15.41 -3.13
CA ASN A 138 -2.79 15.96 -1.90
C ASN A 138 -1.96 17.22 -2.13
N THR A 139 -1.38 17.40 -3.32
CA THR A 139 -0.64 18.65 -3.63
C THR A 139 -1.54 19.88 -3.72
N TYR A 140 -2.82 19.70 -4.08
CA TYR A 140 -3.80 20.78 -4.23
C TYR A 140 -4.59 21.01 -2.94
N TRP A 141 -4.92 19.95 -2.19
CA TRP A 141 -5.86 19.99 -1.07
C TRP A 141 -5.24 20.14 0.31
N PHE A 142 -3.94 19.88 0.46
CA PHE A 142 -3.28 19.86 1.77
C PHE A 142 -2.03 20.74 1.81
N GLN A 143 -1.79 21.32 2.99
CA GLN A 143 -0.59 22.08 3.30
C GLN A 143 0.63 21.16 3.38
N LYS A 144 1.84 21.73 3.25
CA LYS A 144 3.10 20.96 3.25
C LYS A 144 3.21 20.01 4.45
N GLU A 145 2.83 20.47 5.63
CA GLU A 145 2.90 19.76 6.91
C GLU A 145 1.82 18.67 7.03
N GLU A 146 0.73 18.79 6.27
CA GLU A 146 -0.43 17.89 6.34
C GLU A 146 -0.39 16.78 5.28
N LYS A 147 0.37 16.96 4.18
CA LYS A 147 0.45 16.01 3.06
C LYS A 147 0.81 14.60 3.48
N GLY A 148 1.73 14.44 4.44
CA GLY A 148 2.10 13.12 4.97
C GLY A 148 0.94 12.41 5.65
N ARG A 149 0.15 13.15 6.45
CA ARG A 149 -1.04 12.63 7.13
C ARG A 149 -2.20 12.35 6.17
N ALA A 150 -2.32 13.15 5.10
CA ALA A 150 -3.29 12.88 4.04
C ALA A 150 -2.93 11.60 3.26
N ALA A 151 -1.67 11.45 2.88
CA ALA A 151 -1.17 10.26 2.19
C ALA A 151 -1.29 8.99 3.06
N SER A 152 -1.12 9.12 4.39
CA SER A 152 -1.29 7.98 5.30
C SER A 152 -2.73 7.46 5.35
N ALA A 153 -3.75 8.24 4.95
CA ALA A 153 -5.12 7.74 4.90
C ALA A 153 -5.27 6.64 3.84
N LEU A 154 -4.78 6.88 2.61
CA LEU A 154 -4.75 5.86 1.56
C LEU A 154 -3.95 4.63 2.01
N LEU A 155 -2.76 4.86 2.57
CA LEU A 155 -1.89 3.79 3.06
C LEU A 155 -2.54 2.95 4.16
N ALA A 156 -3.22 3.60 5.10
CA ALA A 156 -3.96 2.94 6.17
C ALA A 156 -5.05 2.03 5.58
N GLY A 157 -5.79 2.51 4.58
CA GLY A 157 -6.77 1.72 3.85
C GLY A 157 -6.13 0.48 3.22
N SER A 158 -5.02 0.67 2.50
CA SER A 158 -4.27 -0.41 1.84
C SER A 158 -3.85 -1.54 2.79
N TYR A 159 -3.37 -1.22 3.99
CA TYR A 159 -2.97 -2.27 4.95
C TYR A 159 -4.14 -2.82 5.78
N PHE A 160 -5.23 -2.07 5.91
CA PHE A 160 -6.41 -2.52 6.62
C PHE A 160 -7.36 -3.37 5.76
N GLY A 161 -7.37 -3.17 4.43
CA GLY A 161 -8.15 -3.98 3.50
C GLY A 161 -7.98 -5.49 3.69
N PRO A 162 -6.74 -6.03 3.68
CA PRO A 162 -6.47 -7.45 3.89
C PRO A 162 -6.80 -7.96 5.31
N VAL A 163 -7.10 -7.08 6.27
CA VAL A 163 -7.62 -7.46 7.59
C VAL A 163 -9.09 -7.85 7.50
N ILE A 164 -9.87 -7.15 6.67
CA ILE A 164 -11.31 -7.36 6.56
C ILE A 164 -11.63 -8.33 5.41
N ALA A 165 -10.83 -8.31 4.34
CA ALA A 165 -11.07 -9.09 3.13
C ALA A 165 -11.33 -10.57 3.39
N PRO A 166 -10.55 -11.29 4.23
CA PRO A 166 -10.76 -12.72 4.48
C PRO A 166 -12.14 -13.02 5.05
N ILE A 167 -12.58 -12.26 6.06
CA ILE A 167 -13.86 -12.49 6.74
C ILE A 167 -15.03 -12.27 5.77
N LEU A 168 -15.03 -11.14 5.05
CA LEU A 168 -16.10 -10.82 4.11
C LEU A 168 -16.12 -11.76 2.91
N THR A 169 -14.95 -12.10 2.36
CA THR A 169 -14.82 -13.00 1.21
C THR A 169 -15.35 -14.40 1.56
N VAL A 170 -15.02 -14.93 2.74
CA VAL A 170 -15.53 -16.23 3.19
C VAL A 170 -17.04 -16.21 3.38
N ALA A 171 -17.59 -15.15 3.98
CA ALA A 171 -19.03 -15.01 4.17
C ALA A 171 -19.79 -14.98 2.84
N ILE A 172 -19.29 -14.22 1.85
CA ILE A 172 -19.87 -14.16 0.50
C ILE A 172 -19.76 -15.51 -0.20
N PHE A 173 -18.58 -16.14 -0.15
CA PHE A 173 -18.34 -17.44 -0.77
C PHE A 173 -19.30 -18.52 -0.25
N GLN A 174 -19.50 -18.59 1.07
CA GLN A 174 -20.39 -19.59 1.67
C GLN A 174 -21.86 -19.39 1.27
N ALA A 175 -22.29 -18.15 1.02
CA ALA A 175 -23.66 -17.85 0.64
C ALA A 175 -23.94 -18.05 -0.86
N TRP A 176 -23.00 -17.66 -1.74
CA TRP A 176 -23.26 -17.52 -3.18
C TRP A 176 -22.14 -18.04 -4.09
N GLY A 177 -21.12 -18.71 -3.56
CA GLY A 177 -19.99 -19.23 -4.32
C GLY A 177 -18.90 -18.21 -4.62
N TRP A 178 -17.82 -18.66 -5.26
CA TRP A 178 -16.59 -17.87 -5.43
C TRP A 178 -16.75 -16.74 -6.46
N GLN A 179 -17.60 -16.91 -7.46
CA GLN A 179 -17.87 -15.88 -8.47
C GLN A 179 -18.53 -14.64 -7.84
N ALA A 180 -19.42 -14.85 -6.86
CA ALA A 180 -20.14 -13.77 -6.17
C ALA A 180 -19.19 -12.82 -5.43
N VAL A 181 -18.04 -13.32 -4.94
CA VAL A 181 -17.00 -12.49 -4.33
C VAL A 181 -16.61 -11.38 -5.29
N PHE A 182 -16.17 -11.73 -6.49
CA PHE A 182 -15.71 -10.77 -7.49
C PHE A 182 -16.80 -9.81 -7.96
N TYR A 183 -18.05 -10.28 -8.12
CA TYR A 183 -19.16 -9.40 -8.48
C TYR A 183 -19.47 -8.37 -7.38
N ILE A 184 -19.56 -8.80 -6.13
CA ILE A 184 -19.87 -7.89 -5.02
C ILE A 184 -18.75 -6.87 -4.83
N PHE A 185 -17.50 -7.31 -4.84
CA PHE A 185 -16.33 -6.42 -4.73
C PHE A 185 -16.26 -5.43 -5.89
N GLY A 186 -16.46 -5.89 -7.13
CA GLY A 186 -16.55 -5.01 -8.30
C GLY A 186 -17.68 -3.98 -8.18
N LEU A 187 -18.88 -4.37 -7.74
CA LEU A 187 -20.00 -3.44 -7.55
C LEU A 187 -19.72 -2.39 -6.46
N ILE A 188 -19.08 -2.79 -5.36
CA ILE A 188 -18.64 -1.86 -4.30
C ILE A 188 -17.64 -0.85 -4.86
N GLY A 189 -16.67 -1.30 -5.65
CA GLY A 189 -15.70 -0.42 -6.30
C GLY A 189 -16.34 0.59 -7.25
N ILE A 190 -17.29 0.14 -8.09
CA ILE A 190 -18.09 1.03 -8.96
C ILE A 190 -18.87 2.06 -8.14
N PHE A 191 -19.52 1.62 -7.06
CA PHE A 191 -20.27 2.51 -6.17
C PHE A 191 -19.37 3.60 -5.56
N VAL A 192 -18.20 3.22 -5.06
CA VAL A 192 -17.22 4.19 -4.54
C VAL A 192 -16.65 5.09 -5.64
N ALA A 193 -16.50 4.60 -6.87
CA ALA A 193 -16.14 5.42 -8.02
C ALA A 193 -17.13 6.58 -8.20
N PHE A 194 -18.43 6.29 -8.19
CA PHE A 194 -19.46 7.33 -8.33
C PHE A 194 -19.45 8.32 -7.16
N ILE A 195 -19.31 7.83 -5.91
CA ILE A 195 -19.16 8.72 -4.74
C ILE A 195 -17.96 9.65 -4.92
N TRP A 196 -16.81 9.12 -5.30
CA TRP A 196 -15.61 9.90 -5.56
C TRP A 196 -15.84 10.94 -6.66
N TYR A 197 -16.45 10.55 -7.78
CA TYR A 197 -16.69 11.48 -8.87
C TYR A 197 -17.66 12.61 -8.50
N LEU A 198 -18.70 12.30 -7.71
CA LEU A 198 -19.70 13.28 -7.29
C LEU A 198 -19.12 14.29 -6.29
N ILE A 199 -18.37 13.82 -5.30
CA ILE A 199 -17.87 14.64 -4.19
C ILE A 199 -16.50 15.26 -4.52
N GLY A 200 -15.55 14.46 -5.03
CA GLY A 200 -14.18 14.89 -5.28
C GLY A 200 -14.09 16.04 -6.29
N ARG A 201 -13.21 17.00 -6.03
CA ARG A 201 -12.82 18.07 -6.97
C ARG A 201 -11.31 18.14 -7.06
N ASP A 202 -10.79 18.53 -8.21
CA ASP A 202 -9.35 18.60 -8.42
C ASP A 202 -8.72 19.70 -7.56
N LYS A 203 -9.46 20.79 -7.37
CA LYS A 203 -9.01 21.93 -6.57
C LYS A 203 -10.06 22.31 -5.51
N PRO A 204 -9.63 22.76 -4.32
CA PRO A 204 -10.57 23.19 -3.27
C PRO A 204 -11.43 24.38 -3.69
N GLU A 205 -10.96 25.23 -4.59
CA GLU A 205 -11.67 26.39 -5.16
C GLU A 205 -12.95 25.97 -5.91
N GLU A 206 -13.00 24.74 -6.42
CA GLU A 206 -14.11 24.21 -7.22
C GLU A 206 -15.16 23.47 -6.35
N HIS A 207 -14.92 23.35 -5.04
CA HIS A 207 -15.73 22.52 -4.16
C HIS A 207 -16.82 23.32 -3.44
N PRO A 208 -18.12 23.00 -3.65
CA PRO A 208 -19.22 23.84 -3.18
C PRO A 208 -19.38 23.87 -1.65
N MET A 209 -18.89 22.85 -0.94
CA MET A 209 -18.99 22.75 0.53
C MET A 209 -17.74 23.22 1.28
N VAL A 210 -16.71 23.73 0.58
CA VAL A 210 -15.51 24.27 1.22
C VAL A 210 -15.80 25.70 1.69
N SER A 211 -15.60 25.96 2.99
CA SER A 211 -15.75 27.28 3.58
C SER A 211 -14.60 28.20 3.15
N LYS A 212 -14.83 29.51 3.18
CA LYS A 212 -13.81 30.50 2.82
C LYS A 212 -12.57 30.39 3.71
N GLU A 213 -12.77 30.10 4.99
CA GLU A 213 -11.71 29.95 5.99
C GLU A 213 -10.84 28.71 5.71
N GLU A 214 -11.44 27.57 5.33
CA GLU A 214 -10.69 26.36 4.93
C GLU A 214 -9.93 26.63 3.63
N LEU A 215 -10.56 27.30 2.66
CA LEU A 215 -9.94 27.64 1.38
C LEU A 215 -8.71 28.56 1.56
N GLU A 216 -8.85 29.63 2.33
CA GLU A 216 -7.74 30.56 2.63
C GLU A 216 -6.59 29.84 3.33
N LEU A 217 -6.91 28.97 4.29
CA LEU A 217 -5.91 28.17 4.99
C LEU A 217 -5.15 27.25 4.02
N ILE A 218 -5.82 26.59 3.08
CA ILE A 218 -5.15 25.73 2.08
C ILE A 218 -4.30 26.58 1.13
N VAL A 219 -4.90 27.58 0.47
CA VAL A 219 -4.25 28.37 -0.59
C VAL A 219 -3.03 29.12 -0.06
N LYS A 220 -3.11 29.72 1.12
CA LYS A 220 -2.00 30.48 1.72
C LYS A 220 -0.75 29.62 1.98
N ASN A 221 -0.95 28.35 2.31
CA ASN A 221 0.11 27.42 2.70
C ASN A 221 0.33 26.31 1.66
N ARG A 222 -0.23 26.49 0.46
CA ARG A 222 -0.10 25.55 -0.65
C ARG A 222 1.26 25.72 -1.32
N THR A 223 1.97 24.61 -1.44
CA THR A 223 3.34 24.56 -2.00
C THR A 223 3.39 24.21 -3.48
N VAL A 224 2.37 24.58 -4.26
CA VAL A 224 2.41 24.39 -5.72
C VAL A 224 3.27 25.50 -6.32
N LYS A 225 4.58 25.34 -6.21
CA LYS A 225 5.56 26.14 -6.95
C LYS A 225 6.03 25.37 -8.18
N GLU A 226 6.17 26.08 -9.30
CA GLU A 226 6.92 25.66 -10.49
C GLU A 226 8.43 25.62 -10.18
N GLU A 227 8.86 24.81 -9.22
CA GLU A 227 10.28 24.52 -9.12
C GLU A 227 10.66 23.72 -10.37
N LYS A 228 11.60 24.27 -11.16
CA LYS A 228 12.22 23.54 -12.27
C LYS A 228 12.78 22.24 -11.69
N LYS A 229 12.12 21.11 -11.97
CA LYS A 229 12.59 19.79 -11.57
C LYS A 229 13.95 19.58 -12.22
N GLU A 230 15.02 19.64 -11.44
CA GLU A 230 16.33 19.24 -11.91
C GLU A 230 16.35 17.74 -12.17
N ILE A 231 16.99 17.35 -13.27
CA ILE A 231 17.10 15.94 -13.65
C ILE A 231 18.07 15.27 -12.67
N ALA A 232 17.61 14.20 -12.02
CA ALA A 232 18.44 13.45 -11.09
C ALA A 232 19.75 12.98 -11.75
N PRO A 233 20.89 13.00 -11.04
CA PRO A 233 22.18 12.57 -11.56
C PRO A 233 22.28 11.03 -11.63
N TRP A 234 21.50 10.41 -12.53
CA TRP A 234 21.36 8.96 -12.66
C TRP A 234 22.70 8.23 -12.83
N GLY A 235 23.67 8.83 -13.53
CA GLY A 235 25.01 8.27 -13.68
C GLY A 235 25.77 8.12 -12.36
N GLN A 236 25.54 8.99 -11.38
CA GLN A 236 26.13 8.88 -10.03
C GLN A 236 25.36 7.87 -9.18
N PHE A 237 24.02 7.89 -9.25
CA PHE A 237 23.18 6.95 -8.51
C PHE A 237 23.43 5.51 -8.91
N LEU A 238 23.49 5.21 -10.21
CA LEU A 238 23.72 3.86 -10.71
C LEU A 238 25.11 3.31 -10.40
N LYS A 239 26.11 4.17 -10.14
CA LYS A 239 27.46 3.76 -9.69
C LYS A 239 27.56 3.59 -8.17
N ASN A 240 26.55 4.02 -7.40
CA ASN A 240 26.59 4.01 -5.95
C ASN A 240 25.96 2.73 -5.38
N GLY A 241 26.75 1.88 -4.72
CA GLY A 241 26.25 0.63 -4.12
C GLY A 241 25.12 0.82 -3.10
N ARG A 242 25.04 1.98 -2.44
CA ARG A 242 23.97 2.29 -1.47
C ARG A 242 22.60 2.48 -2.14
N PHE A 243 22.61 3.00 -3.37
CA PHE A 243 21.41 3.17 -4.18
C PHE A 243 20.81 1.82 -4.58
N TRP A 244 21.67 0.87 -4.95
CA TRP A 244 21.28 -0.51 -5.21
C TRP A 244 20.82 -1.24 -3.94
N ALA A 245 21.54 -1.07 -2.82
CA ALA A 245 21.18 -1.69 -1.56
C ALA A 245 19.77 -1.29 -1.10
N LEU A 246 19.40 -0.01 -1.26
CA LEU A 246 18.06 0.49 -0.95
C LEU A 246 16.96 -0.19 -1.78
N GLY A 247 17.19 -0.36 -3.08
CA GLY A 247 16.25 -1.05 -3.97
C GLY A 247 16.15 -2.55 -3.68
N LEU A 248 17.29 -3.24 -3.62
CA LEU A 248 17.35 -4.69 -3.43
C LEU A 248 16.77 -5.14 -2.08
N GLN A 249 16.98 -4.38 -1.00
CA GLN A 249 16.35 -4.73 0.29
C GLN A 249 14.82 -4.57 0.22
N TYR A 250 14.32 -3.55 -0.50
CA TYR A 250 12.88 -3.33 -0.63
C TYR A 250 12.23 -4.36 -1.55
N CYS A 251 12.96 -4.86 -2.55
CA CYS A 251 12.59 -6.04 -3.34
C CYS A 251 12.27 -7.23 -2.43
N VAL A 252 13.16 -7.55 -1.49
CA VAL A 252 12.94 -8.64 -0.52
C VAL A 252 11.72 -8.36 0.36
N VAL A 253 11.59 -7.15 0.89
CA VAL A 253 10.45 -6.79 1.77
C VAL A 253 9.13 -6.98 1.05
N LEU A 254 8.97 -6.46 -0.18
CA LEU A 254 7.73 -6.62 -0.93
C LEU A 254 7.54 -8.03 -1.51
N TYR A 255 8.61 -8.76 -1.81
CA TYR A 255 8.54 -10.18 -2.13
C TYR A 255 7.83 -10.95 -1.01
N ILE A 256 8.23 -10.73 0.24
CA ILE A 256 7.66 -11.45 1.38
C ILE A 256 6.24 -10.95 1.70
N VAL A 257 5.99 -9.64 1.69
CA VAL A 257 4.63 -9.10 1.91
C VAL A 257 3.66 -9.66 0.86
N THR A 258 4.10 -9.80 -0.39
CA THR A 258 3.27 -10.38 -1.46
C THR A 258 3.08 -11.89 -1.29
N PHE A 259 4.10 -12.60 -0.80
CA PHE A 259 3.97 -14.02 -0.44
C PHE A 259 2.85 -14.21 0.59
N PHE A 260 2.82 -13.40 1.65
CA PHE A 260 1.72 -13.44 2.64
C PHE A 260 0.37 -13.04 2.02
N LEU A 261 0.34 -12.08 1.10
CA LEU A 261 -0.91 -11.64 0.46
C LEU A 261 -1.53 -12.72 -0.42
N VAL A 262 -0.70 -13.50 -1.10
CA VAL A 262 -1.15 -14.48 -2.09
C VAL A 262 -1.32 -15.87 -1.48
N TRP A 263 -0.36 -16.32 -0.68
CA TRP A 263 -0.27 -17.72 -0.29
C TRP A 263 -0.65 -18.01 1.14
N LEU A 264 -0.77 -17.02 2.03
CA LEU A 264 -1.15 -17.24 3.43
C LEU A 264 -2.48 -18.01 3.58
N PRO A 265 -3.57 -17.66 2.88
CA PRO A 265 -4.83 -18.40 2.99
C PRO A 265 -4.68 -19.87 2.61
N THR A 266 -4.08 -20.14 1.45
CA THR A 266 -3.86 -21.50 0.92
C THR A 266 -2.96 -22.31 1.85
N TYR A 267 -1.88 -21.70 2.36
CA TYR A 267 -0.99 -22.32 3.34
C TYR A 267 -1.75 -22.75 4.62
N LEU A 268 -2.60 -21.88 5.17
CA LEU A 268 -3.37 -22.21 6.38
C LEU A 268 -4.35 -23.36 6.14
N MET A 269 -4.94 -23.44 4.95
CA MET A 269 -5.85 -24.53 4.58
C MET A 269 -5.13 -25.84 4.29
N GLU A 270 -4.01 -25.81 3.57
CA GLU A 270 -3.31 -27.01 3.12
C GLU A 270 -2.34 -27.57 4.16
N ALA A 271 -1.46 -26.74 4.74
CA ALA A 271 -0.44 -27.18 5.68
C ALA A 271 -0.97 -27.28 7.12
N ARG A 272 -1.95 -26.44 7.47
CA ARG A 272 -2.48 -26.32 8.84
C ARG A 272 -3.92 -26.80 8.98
N SER A 273 -4.52 -27.32 7.91
CA SER A 273 -5.85 -27.92 7.90
C SER A 273 -6.94 -27.01 8.48
N PHE A 274 -6.80 -25.68 8.35
CA PHE A 274 -7.84 -24.76 8.76
C PHE A 274 -9.09 -24.95 7.88
N SER A 275 -10.26 -24.95 8.51
CA SER A 275 -11.52 -24.75 7.79
C SER A 275 -11.53 -23.36 7.14
N LEU A 276 -12.31 -23.18 6.09
CA LEU A 276 -12.42 -21.90 5.39
C LEU A 276 -12.82 -20.75 6.35
N GLN A 277 -13.73 -21.03 7.29
CA GLN A 277 -14.18 -20.06 8.28
C GLN A 277 -13.07 -19.66 9.26
N ASN A 278 -12.34 -20.64 9.81
CA ASN A 278 -11.23 -20.35 10.72
C ASN A 278 -10.06 -19.69 9.98
N MET A 279 -9.83 -20.05 8.71
CA MET A 279 -8.83 -19.41 7.85
C MET A 279 -9.14 -17.92 7.66
N GLY A 280 -10.41 -17.57 7.41
CA GLY A 280 -10.81 -16.16 7.29
C GLY A 280 -10.40 -15.33 8.52
N PHE A 281 -10.67 -15.83 9.72
CA PHE A 281 -10.22 -15.14 10.94
C PHE A 281 -8.70 -15.16 11.11
N ALA A 282 -8.06 -16.32 10.95
CA ALA A 282 -6.62 -16.49 11.15
C ALA A 282 -5.77 -15.65 10.19
N ALA A 283 -6.14 -15.58 8.91
CA ALA A 283 -5.43 -14.80 7.90
C ALA A 283 -5.51 -13.28 8.16
N SER A 284 -6.51 -12.82 8.91
CA SER A 284 -6.70 -11.40 9.23
C SER A 284 -5.69 -10.89 10.27
N LEU A 285 -5.20 -11.75 11.16
CA LEU A 285 -4.34 -11.36 12.29
C LEU A 285 -2.95 -10.85 11.85
N PRO A 286 -2.22 -11.51 10.93
CA PRO A 286 -0.95 -10.99 10.42
C PRO A 286 -1.09 -9.62 9.77
N TRP A 287 -2.16 -9.41 9.00
CA TRP A 287 -2.45 -8.13 8.34
C TRP A 287 -2.77 -7.02 9.34
N LEU A 288 -3.47 -7.34 10.43
CA LEU A 288 -3.74 -6.37 11.49
C LEU A 288 -2.44 -5.96 12.19
N CYS A 289 -1.56 -6.92 12.45
CA CYS A 289 -0.27 -6.63 13.08
C CYS A 289 0.62 -5.73 12.21
N ILE A 290 0.74 -6.02 10.90
CA ILE A 290 1.50 -5.15 9.99
C ILE A 290 0.85 -3.78 9.81
N PHE A 291 -0.48 -3.69 9.79
CA PHE A 291 -1.17 -2.40 9.79
C PHE A 291 -0.74 -1.56 11.00
N ILE A 292 -0.77 -2.12 12.21
CA ILE A 292 -0.38 -1.41 13.44
C ILE A 292 1.09 -0.98 13.36
N THR A 293 2.01 -1.86 12.95
CA THR A 293 3.44 -1.54 12.90
C THR A 293 3.79 -0.56 11.78
N VAL A 294 3.09 -0.56 10.64
CA VAL A 294 3.25 0.46 9.60
C VAL A 294 2.73 1.81 10.08
N MET A 295 1.57 1.85 10.74
CA MET A 295 1.00 3.11 11.24
C MET A 295 1.81 3.72 12.38
N THR A 296 2.45 2.89 13.22
CA THR A 296 3.23 3.35 14.39
C THR A 296 4.73 3.46 14.12
N GLY A 297 5.27 2.68 13.17
CA GLY A 297 6.70 2.56 12.90
C GLY A 297 7.37 3.86 12.47
N GLY A 298 6.65 4.68 11.69
CA GLY A 298 7.13 6.02 11.30
C GLY A 298 7.28 6.94 12.52
N THR A 299 6.29 6.95 13.40
CA THR A 299 6.32 7.74 14.64
C THR A 299 7.46 7.31 15.57
N ILE A 300 7.71 6.00 15.69
CA ILE A 300 8.83 5.47 16.48
C ILE A 300 10.16 5.91 15.88
N SER A 301 10.31 5.80 14.55
CA SER A 301 11.53 6.21 13.85
C SER A 301 11.79 7.71 14.01
N ASP A 302 10.78 8.55 13.78
CA ASP A 302 10.88 10.01 13.92
C ASP A 302 11.17 10.43 15.37
N TRP A 303 10.60 9.73 16.35
CA TRP A 303 10.90 9.96 17.76
C TRP A 303 12.36 9.67 18.10
N LEU A 304 12.96 8.61 17.53
CA LEU A 304 14.39 8.32 17.70
C LEU A 304 15.27 9.42 17.08
N VAL A 305 14.90 9.92 15.89
CA VAL A 305 15.60 11.07 15.27
C VAL A 305 15.49 12.32 16.14
N LYS A 306 14.30 12.64 16.66
CA LYS A 306 14.07 13.78 17.56
C LYS A 306 14.87 13.70 18.86
N LYS A 307 15.18 12.48 19.33
CA LYS A 307 16.07 12.23 20.47
C LYS A 307 17.57 12.37 20.13
N GLY A 308 17.92 12.82 18.93
CA GLY A 308 19.30 13.03 18.50
C GLY A 308 20.04 11.75 18.12
N LYS A 309 19.33 10.62 17.90
CA LYS A 309 19.96 9.42 17.34
C LYS A 309 20.22 9.61 15.85
N SER A 310 21.27 8.95 15.32
CA SER A 310 21.53 8.97 13.88
C SER A 310 20.38 8.33 13.10
N LYS A 311 20.22 8.69 11.83
CA LYS A 311 19.22 8.12 10.91
C LYS A 311 19.46 6.63 10.70
N MET A 312 20.71 6.16 10.71
CA MET A 312 20.99 4.71 10.68
C MET A 312 20.46 4.01 11.94
N VAL A 313 20.59 4.62 13.12
CA VAL A 313 19.99 4.06 14.34
C VAL A 313 18.47 4.12 14.25
N ALA A 314 17.90 5.27 13.89
CA ALA A 314 16.46 5.47 13.90
C ALA A 314 15.70 4.63 12.85
N ARG A 315 16.36 4.32 11.72
CA ARG A 315 15.73 3.64 10.57
C ARG A 315 16.32 2.27 10.34
N GLY A 316 17.65 2.19 10.24
CA GLY A 316 18.36 0.95 9.97
C GLY A 316 18.19 -0.07 11.10
N SER A 317 18.36 0.33 12.37
CA SER A 317 18.19 -0.63 13.48
C SER A 317 16.75 -1.13 13.63
N LEU A 318 15.77 -0.26 13.35
CA LEU A 318 14.36 -0.62 13.38
C LEU A 318 14.00 -1.58 12.23
N ALA A 319 14.52 -1.32 11.02
CA ALA A 319 14.38 -2.22 9.89
C ALA A 319 15.04 -3.59 10.14
N ILE A 320 16.30 -3.59 10.58
CA ILE A 320 17.07 -4.81 10.90
C ILE A 320 16.36 -5.59 12.00
N GLY A 321 15.91 -4.92 13.07
CA GLY A 321 15.15 -5.55 14.15
C GLY A 321 13.89 -6.25 13.64
N GLY A 322 13.12 -5.58 12.78
CA GLY A 322 11.95 -6.19 12.13
C GLY A 322 12.31 -7.41 11.29
N LEU A 323 13.35 -7.32 10.46
CA LEU A 323 13.82 -8.43 9.62
C LEU A 323 14.36 -9.63 10.44
N VAL A 324 15.02 -9.37 11.57
CA VAL A 324 15.50 -10.43 12.49
C VAL A 324 14.32 -11.12 13.18
N ILE A 325 13.33 -10.36 13.66
CA ILE A 325 12.11 -10.93 14.24
C ILE A 325 11.40 -11.78 13.19
N PHE A 326 11.28 -11.32 11.95
CA PHE A 326 10.74 -12.10 10.85
C PHE A 326 11.46 -13.44 10.68
N ALA A 327 12.80 -13.42 10.57
CA ALA A 327 13.60 -14.63 10.35
C ALA A 327 13.39 -15.67 11.48
N VAL A 328 13.42 -15.23 12.74
CA VAL A 328 13.22 -16.11 13.91
C VAL A 328 11.79 -16.65 13.95
N THR A 329 10.79 -15.80 13.79
CA THR A 329 9.38 -16.20 13.90
C THR A 329 8.95 -17.07 12.72
N MET A 330 9.49 -16.86 11.51
CA MET A 330 9.27 -17.77 10.38
C MET A 330 9.88 -19.16 10.60
N TYR A 331 11.08 -19.23 11.19
CA TYR A 331 11.68 -20.51 11.57
C TYR A 331 10.77 -21.24 12.57
N LEU A 332 10.29 -20.55 13.61
CA LEU A 332 9.36 -21.13 14.59
C LEU A 332 8.02 -21.55 13.94
N ALA A 333 7.51 -20.76 12.98
CA ALA A 333 6.32 -21.10 12.23
C ALA A 333 6.51 -22.39 11.41
N ALA A 334 7.68 -22.61 10.80
CA ALA A 334 7.92 -23.81 10.00
C ALA A 334 7.81 -25.11 10.82
N TYR A 335 8.31 -25.12 12.06
CA TYR A 335 8.39 -26.34 12.88
C TYR A 335 7.24 -26.54 13.86
N VAL A 336 6.48 -25.49 14.19
CA VAL A 336 5.38 -25.63 15.16
C VAL A 336 4.28 -26.53 14.59
N THR A 337 3.72 -27.41 15.42
CA THR A 337 2.65 -28.34 15.02
C THR A 337 1.25 -27.82 15.38
N ILE A 338 1.14 -26.97 16.40
CA ILE A 338 -0.14 -26.41 16.88
C ILE A 338 -0.61 -25.31 15.90
N PRO A 339 -1.78 -25.46 15.24
CA PRO A 339 -2.21 -24.54 14.17
C PRO A 339 -2.35 -23.07 14.61
N TRP A 340 -2.94 -22.79 15.78
CA TRP A 340 -3.07 -21.41 16.26
C TRP A 340 -1.75 -20.80 16.73
N MET A 341 -0.81 -21.63 17.20
CA MET A 341 0.54 -21.17 17.51
C MET A 341 1.30 -20.81 16.22
N ASN A 342 1.04 -21.53 15.12
CA ASN A 342 1.55 -21.14 13.81
C ASN A 342 1.04 -19.76 13.37
N VAL A 343 -0.27 -19.49 13.56
CA VAL A 343 -0.85 -18.17 13.27
C VAL A 343 -0.20 -17.07 14.10
N LEU A 344 0.09 -17.31 15.38
CA LEU A 344 0.82 -16.36 16.23
C LEU A 344 2.19 -16.03 15.63
N TRP A 345 2.98 -17.04 15.26
CA TRP A 345 4.30 -16.82 14.68
C TRP A 345 4.24 -16.10 13.34
N LEU A 346 3.30 -16.47 12.46
CA LEU A 346 3.07 -15.77 11.19
C LEU A 346 2.61 -14.32 11.39
N THR A 347 1.85 -14.07 12.45
CA THR A 347 1.39 -12.72 12.83
C THR A 347 2.57 -11.84 13.23
N LEU A 348 3.46 -12.37 14.08
CA LEU A 348 4.68 -11.67 14.48
C LEU A 348 5.64 -11.50 13.31
N ALA A 349 5.72 -12.49 12.42
CA ALA A 349 6.53 -12.43 11.21
C ALA A 349 6.08 -11.26 10.32
N LEU A 350 4.87 -11.32 9.76
CA LEU A 350 4.39 -10.25 8.88
C LEU A 350 4.31 -8.90 9.60
N GLY A 351 3.87 -8.89 10.86
CA GLY A 351 3.79 -7.69 11.68
C GLY A 351 5.13 -6.98 11.80
N SER A 352 6.22 -7.71 12.04
CA SER A 352 7.56 -7.15 12.15
C SER A 352 8.07 -6.50 10.86
N LEU A 353 7.56 -6.89 9.69
CA LEU A 353 7.90 -6.29 8.40
C LEU A 353 7.33 -4.88 8.20
N GLY A 354 6.38 -4.44 9.02
CA GLY A 354 5.92 -3.05 8.94
C GLY A 354 7.03 -2.03 9.23
N PHE A 355 8.01 -2.40 10.05
CA PHE A 355 9.18 -1.56 10.33
C PHE A 355 10.06 -1.33 9.10
N PRO A 356 10.63 -2.36 8.43
CA PRO A 356 11.41 -2.17 7.22
C PRO A 356 10.58 -1.53 6.09
N VAL A 357 9.26 -1.79 5.99
CA VAL A 357 8.40 -1.08 5.03
C VAL A 357 8.49 0.44 5.20
N VAL A 358 8.18 0.96 6.39
CA VAL A 358 8.11 2.42 6.61
C VAL A 358 9.49 3.07 6.60
N THR A 359 10.47 2.42 7.21
CA THR A 359 11.83 2.96 7.31
C THR A 359 12.55 2.97 5.97
N SER A 360 12.22 2.07 5.03
CA SER A 360 12.72 2.10 3.65
C SER A 360 12.31 3.38 2.93
N TRP A 361 11.03 3.75 3.01
CA TRP A 361 10.52 4.99 2.43
C TRP A 361 11.16 6.22 3.06
N ALA A 362 11.27 6.24 4.39
CA ALA A 362 11.99 7.31 5.06
C ALA A 362 13.44 7.39 4.56
N ALA A 363 14.16 6.27 4.49
CA ALA A 363 15.53 6.20 4.01
C ALA A 363 15.67 6.70 2.56
N ALA A 364 14.74 6.38 1.68
CA ALA A 364 14.72 6.88 0.30
C ALA A 364 14.61 8.41 0.25
N VAL A 365 13.78 9.00 1.11
CA VAL A 365 13.64 10.45 1.22
C VAL A 365 14.95 11.10 1.69
N ASP A 366 15.58 10.56 2.72
CA ASP A 366 16.81 11.16 3.27
C ASP A 366 18.04 10.98 2.39
N LEU A 367 18.14 9.85 1.69
CA LEU A 367 19.26 9.60 0.78
C LEU A 367 19.13 10.43 -0.50
N GLY A 368 17.90 10.62 -0.98
CA GLY A 368 17.62 11.36 -2.20
C GLY A 368 17.60 12.88 -2.05
N ASN A 369 17.32 13.43 -0.85
CA ASN A 369 17.18 14.86 -0.63
C ASN A 369 16.24 15.51 -1.68
N GLU A 370 16.76 16.43 -2.50
CA GLU A 370 16.04 17.09 -3.61
C GLU A 370 15.60 16.10 -4.71
N TYR A 371 16.27 14.96 -4.84
CA TYR A 371 15.94 13.85 -5.76
C TYR A 371 15.19 12.70 -5.07
N SER A 372 14.60 12.93 -3.89
CA SER A 372 13.84 11.92 -3.12
C SER A 372 12.76 11.20 -3.94
N GLY A 373 12.12 11.89 -4.88
CA GLY A 373 11.16 11.28 -5.82
C GLY A 373 11.79 10.20 -6.70
N SER A 374 12.93 10.49 -7.34
CA SER A 374 13.65 9.53 -8.19
C SER A 374 14.20 8.34 -7.40
N VAL A 375 14.75 8.59 -6.20
CA VAL A 375 15.25 7.54 -5.31
C VAL A 375 14.14 6.63 -4.80
N SER A 376 13.01 7.22 -4.38
CA SER A 376 11.85 6.45 -3.94
C SER A 376 11.23 5.65 -5.08
N GLY A 377 11.18 6.22 -6.30
CA GLY A 377 10.73 5.54 -7.50
C GLY A 377 11.59 4.33 -7.85
N TRP A 378 12.92 4.47 -7.79
CA TRP A 378 13.86 3.34 -7.97
C TRP A 378 13.65 2.23 -6.93
N MET A 379 13.56 2.61 -5.66
CA MET A 379 13.28 1.66 -4.59
C MET A 379 11.96 0.92 -4.83
N ASN A 380 10.90 1.64 -5.20
CA ASN A 380 9.59 1.07 -5.47
C ASN A 380 9.58 0.14 -6.70
N LEU A 381 10.33 0.47 -7.76
CA LEU A 381 10.52 -0.41 -8.92
C LEU A 381 11.04 -1.79 -8.48
N TRP A 382 12.12 -1.81 -7.68
CA TRP A 382 12.67 -3.05 -7.14
C TRP A 382 11.69 -3.78 -6.23
N GLY A 383 10.93 -3.03 -5.41
CA GLY A 383 9.81 -3.59 -4.64
C GLY A 383 8.80 -4.33 -5.52
N ASN A 384 8.39 -3.74 -6.64
CA ASN A 384 7.43 -4.37 -7.56
C ASN A 384 8.04 -5.57 -8.31
N ILE A 385 9.34 -5.59 -8.58
CA ILE A 385 10.02 -6.78 -9.09
C ILE A 385 9.90 -7.93 -8.07
N GLY A 386 10.12 -7.64 -6.78
CA GLY A 386 9.90 -8.62 -5.71
C GLY A 386 8.46 -9.13 -5.64
N ALA A 387 7.49 -8.21 -5.72
CA ALA A 387 6.07 -8.56 -5.75
C ALA A 387 5.68 -9.39 -6.98
N PHE A 388 6.27 -9.10 -8.15
CA PHE A 388 6.06 -9.88 -9.37
C PHE A 388 6.63 -11.30 -9.26
N LEU A 389 7.84 -11.47 -8.71
CA LEU A 389 8.49 -12.77 -8.62
C LEU A 389 7.89 -13.68 -7.54
N SER A 390 7.39 -13.09 -6.45
CA SER A 390 6.97 -13.82 -5.25
C SER A 390 5.91 -14.91 -5.49
N PRO A 391 4.76 -14.60 -6.12
CA PRO A 391 3.71 -15.60 -6.24
C PRO A 391 4.11 -16.85 -7.02
N ILE A 392 4.77 -16.69 -8.18
CA ILE A 392 5.24 -17.80 -9.02
C ILE A 392 6.30 -18.63 -8.28
N LEU A 393 7.32 -17.98 -7.72
CA LEU A 393 8.41 -18.69 -7.03
C LEU A 393 7.90 -19.43 -5.80
N CYS A 394 7.04 -18.81 -5.00
CA CYS A 394 6.46 -19.44 -3.82
C CYS A 394 5.51 -20.59 -4.18
N GLY A 395 4.70 -20.45 -5.24
CA GLY A 395 3.86 -21.54 -5.73
C GLY A 395 4.68 -22.75 -6.17
N TRP A 396 5.75 -22.51 -6.95
CA TRP A 396 6.68 -23.54 -7.38
C TRP A 396 7.43 -24.22 -6.21
N LEU A 397 7.90 -23.45 -5.22
CA LEU A 397 8.51 -24.00 -4.02
C LEU A 397 7.51 -24.85 -3.21
N ALA A 398 6.27 -24.38 -3.07
CA ALA A 398 5.24 -25.11 -2.32
C ALA A 398 4.90 -26.46 -2.96
N GLU A 399 4.95 -26.58 -4.29
CA GLU A 399 4.75 -27.85 -5.01
C GLU A 399 5.96 -28.79 -4.92
N THR A 400 7.17 -28.25 -4.97
CA THR A 400 8.40 -29.07 -5.07
C THR A 400 8.95 -29.53 -3.73
N ILE A 401 8.92 -28.66 -2.72
CA ILE A 401 9.53 -28.91 -1.41
C ILE A 401 8.55 -28.76 -0.24
N GLY A 402 7.27 -28.49 -0.52
CA GLY A 402 6.23 -28.30 0.47
C GLY A 402 6.24 -26.92 1.14
N TRP A 403 5.22 -26.68 1.96
CA TRP A 403 4.97 -25.40 2.60
C TRP A 403 6.03 -25.06 3.67
N GLU A 404 6.41 -26.03 4.49
CA GLU A 404 7.41 -25.85 5.55
C GLU A 404 8.79 -25.52 4.94
N GLY A 405 9.18 -26.23 3.88
CA GLY A 405 10.39 -25.93 3.12
C GLY A 405 10.35 -24.53 2.51
N THR A 406 9.20 -24.12 1.98
CA THR A 406 9.00 -22.77 1.42
C THR A 406 9.16 -21.68 2.49
N LEU A 407 8.60 -21.87 3.68
CA LEU A 407 8.77 -20.94 4.81
C LEU A 407 10.25 -20.81 5.20
N LEU A 408 10.98 -21.92 5.28
CA LEU A 408 12.41 -21.90 5.62
C LEU A 408 13.26 -21.20 4.56
N ILE A 409 13.02 -21.50 3.27
CA ILE A 409 13.76 -20.86 2.17
C ILE A 409 13.49 -19.34 2.13
N SER A 410 12.29 -18.89 2.51
CA SER A 410 11.95 -17.46 2.56
C SER A 410 12.80 -16.64 3.56
N ILE A 411 13.50 -17.30 4.50
CA ILE A 411 14.42 -16.66 5.45
C ILE A 411 15.71 -16.21 4.75
N VAL A 412 16.18 -16.94 3.73
CA VAL A 412 17.42 -16.64 3.02
C VAL A 412 17.46 -15.21 2.44
N PRO A 413 16.47 -14.75 1.65
CA PRO A 413 16.47 -13.38 1.14
C PRO A 413 16.38 -12.33 2.26
N ILE A 414 15.76 -12.65 3.40
CA ILE A 414 15.70 -11.76 4.57
C ILE A 414 17.07 -11.55 5.21
N LEU A 415 17.87 -12.61 5.35
CA LEU A 415 19.25 -12.48 5.82
C LEU A 415 20.09 -11.60 4.89
N PHE A 416 19.87 -11.71 3.58
CA PHE A 416 20.49 -10.82 2.61
C PHE A 416 20.03 -9.36 2.79
N ALA A 417 18.72 -9.10 2.98
CA ALA A 417 18.19 -7.77 3.23
C ALA A 417 18.74 -7.14 4.53
N ILE A 418 18.98 -7.93 5.58
CA ILE A 418 19.66 -7.47 6.81
C ILE A 418 21.06 -6.97 6.46
N GLY A 419 21.83 -7.74 5.67
CA GLY A 419 23.14 -7.35 5.18
C GLY A 419 23.12 -6.02 4.40
N LEU A 420 22.13 -5.88 3.51
CA LEU A 420 21.95 -4.65 2.71
C LEU A 420 21.66 -3.42 3.57
N TRP A 421 20.91 -3.55 4.67
CA TRP A 421 20.63 -2.42 5.55
C TRP A 421 21.90 -1.80 6.18
N PHE A 422 22.93 -2.60 6.45
CA PHE A 422 24.24 -2.07 6.88
C PHE A 422 24.97 -1.26 5.80
N VAL A 423 24.64 -1.50 4.52
CA VAL A 423 25.17 -0.77 3.37
C VAL A 423 24.39 0.52 3.12
N VAL A 424 23.05 0.50 3.25
CA VAL A 424 22.16 1.64 2.95
C VAL A 424 22.63 2.94 3.64
N ARG A 425 22.98 2.89 4.92
CA ARG A 425 23.49 4.02 5.74
C ARG A 425 22.78 5.35 5.44
N PRO A 426 21.53 5.54 5.90
CA PRO A 426 20.71 6.74 5.64
C PRO A 426 21.32 8.06 6.14
N ASP A 427 22.38 8.00 6.95
CA ASP A 427 23.09 9.15 7.51
C ASP A 427 23.88 9.97 6.49
N ARG A 428 24.17 9.41 5.31
CA ARG A 428 25.01 10.05 4.29
C ARG A 428 24.25 10.14 2.99
N SER A 429 24.14 11.34 2.41
CA SER A 429 23.53 11.51 1.09
C SER A 429 24.29 10.73 -0.01
N PHE A 430 23.64 10.55 -1.17
CA PHE A 430 24.30 10.01 -2.35
C PHE A 430 25.24 11.01 -3.02
N THR A 431 24.99 12.30 -2.82
CA THR A 431 25.80 13.44 -3.27
C THR A 431 26.77 13.90 -2.20
#